data_AF-A0A7H9VL33-F1
#
_entry.id   AF-A0A7H9VL33-F1
#
_cell.length_a   1.000
_cell.length_b   1.000
_cell.length_c   1.000
_cell.angle_alpha   90.00
_cell.angle_beta   90.00
_cell.angle_gamma   90.00
#
_symmetry.space_group_name_H-M   'P 1'
#
loop_
_entity.id
_entity.type
_entity.pdbx_description
1 polymer ?
#
loop_
_entity_poly.entity_id
_entity_poly.type
_entity_poly.pdbx_seq_one_letter_code
_entity_poly.pdbx_strand_id
1 'polypeptide(L)' 'MNKQPVPTLCHQDAGHLEEAVAWFTENQLTCERPHIPALRRRFGISPLEAVTVLRLANLRQDWGGADADASS' A
#
# COMPACT_ATOMS: atom_id res chain seq x y z
N MET A 1 -7.55 -16.75 -38.91
CA MET A 1 -6.54 -16.52 -37.85
C MET A 1 -7.18 -15.61 -36.80
N ASN A 2 -7.87 -16.18 -35.81
CA ASN A 2 -8.65 -15.39 -34.85
C ASN A 2 -7.72 -14.88 -33.74
N LYS A 3 -7.36 -13.59 -33.79
CA LYS A 3 -6.62 -12.93 -32.73
C LYS A 3 -7.58 -12.67 -31.57
N GLN A 4 -7.52 -13.50 -30.53
CA GLN A 4 -8.20 -13.19 -29.28
C GLN A 4 -7.53 -11.95 -28.66
N PRO A 5 -8.29 -10.95 -28.18
CA PRO A 5 -7.72 -9.82 -27.47
C PRO A 5 -7.14 -10.33 -26.14
N VAL A 6 -5.84 -10.16 -25.95
CA VAL A 6 -5.22 -10.34 -24.63
C VAL A 6 -5.81 -9.27 -23.72
N PRO A 7 -6.46 -9.63 -22.60
CA PRO A 7 -6.92 -8.63 -21.63
C PRO A 7 -5.67 -7.89 -21.15
N THR A 8 -5.59 -6.61 -21.48
CA THR A 8 -4.61 -5.71 -20.89
C THR A 8 -4.96 -5.58 -19.41
N LEU A 9 -4.27 -6.39 -18.58
CA LEU A 9 -4.27 -6.31 -17.12
C LEU A 9 -3.53 -5.02 -16.70
N CYS A 10 -4.03 -3.86 -17.14
CA CYS A 10 -3.39 -2.55 -16.96
C CYS A 10 -3.36 -2.08 -15.51
N HIS A 11 -3.94 -2.86 -14.60
CA HIS A 11 -3.91 -2.63 -13.17
C HIS A 11 -3.43 -3.95 -12.56
N GLN A 12 -2.12 -4.08 -12.34
CA GLN A 12 -1.65 -5.07 -11.37
C GLN A 12 -2.25 -4.66 -10.04
N ASP A 13 -3.33 -5.34 -9.69
CA ASP A 13 -4.15 -5.12 -8.51
C ASP A 13 -3.24 -5.20 -7.28
N ALA A 14 -2.85 -4.05 -6.73
CA ALA A 14 -2.30 -3.98 -5.38
C ALA A 14 -3.40 -4.17 -4.32
N GLY A 15 -4.62 -4.57 -4.74
CA GLY A 15 -5.76 -4.85 -3.89
C GLY A 15 -5.43 -5.82 -2.76
N HIS A 16 -4.58 -6.83 -3.01
CA HIS A 16 -4.15 -7.76 -1.96
C HIS A 16 -3.24 -7.13 -0.89
N LEU A 17 -2.72 -5.93 -1.13
CA LEU A 17 -1.93 -5.16 -0.17
C LEU A 17 -2.75 -4.08 0.55
N GLU A 18 -4.00 -3.83 0.14
CA GLU A 18 -4.82 -2.77 0.74
C GLU A 18 -4.99 -2.94 2.25
N GLU A 19 -5.23 -4.17 2.71
CA GLU A 19 -5.32 -4.48 4.14
C GLU A 19 -4.02 -4.13 4.88
N ALA A 20 -2.86 -4.52 4.31
CA ALA A 20 -1.56 -4.25 4.90
C ALA A 20 -1.24 -2.74 4.91
N VAL A 21 -1.64 -2.01 3.87
CA VAL A 21 -1.49 -0.55 3.77
C VAL A 21 -2.36 0.17 4.80
N ALA A 22 -3.63 -0.18 4.89
CA ALA A 22 -4.56 0.40 5.85
C ALA A 22 -4.08 0.16 7.28
N TRP A 23 -3.76 -1.10 7.60
CA TRP A 23 -3.24 -1.46 8.91
C TRP A 23 -1.94 -0.71 9.23
N PHE A 24 -0.98 -0.67 8.31
CA PHE A 24 0.30 -0.01 8.56
C PHE A 24 0.09 1.50 8.77
N THR A 25 -0.80 2.15 8.00
CA THR A 25 -1.12 3.58 8.15
C THR A 25 -1.66 3.91 9.54
N GLU A 26 -2.53 3.06 10.09
CA GLU A 26 -3.08 3.25 11.45
C GLU A 26 -2.08 2.92 12.57
N ASN A 27 -1.11 2.05 12.28
CA ASN A 27 -0.21 1.47 13.28
C ASN A 27 1.26 1.87 13.08
N GLN A 28 1.56 2.92 12.31
CA GLN A 28 2.94 3.27 11.96
C GLN A 28 3.84 3.47 13.19
N LEU A 29 3.30 4.08 14.25
CA LEU A 29 4.03 4.39 15.48
C LEU A 29 4.20 3.18 16.41
N THR A 30 3.31 2.20 16.31
CA THR A 30 3.28 1.02 17.19
C THR A 30 3.79 -0.24 16.50
N CYS A 31 4.02 -0.19 15.18
CA CYS A 31 4.57 -1.28 14.40
C CYS A 31 6.00 -1.61 14.87
N GLU A 32 6.25 -2.90 15.10
CA GLU A 32 7.56 -3.40 15.51
C GLU A 32 8.63 -3.03 14.48
N ARG A 33 9.78 -2.55 14.96
CA ARG A 33 10.96 -2.33 14.13
C ARG A 33 11.85 -3.57 14.13
N PRO A 34 12.43 -3.96 12.97
CA PRO A 34 12.32 -3.30 11.66
C PRO A 34 10.99 -3.60 10.91
N HIS A 35 10.43 -2.59 10.23
CA HIS A 35 9.08 -2.68 9.64
C HIS A 35 8.94 -3.77 8.57
N ILE A 36 9.95 -3.97 7.70
CA ILE A 36 9.86 -4.97 6.62
C ILE A 36 9.70 -6.38 7.20
N PRO A 37 10.56 -6.88 8.10
CA PRO A 37 10.33 -8.16 8.77
C PRO A 37 9.03 -8.26 9.57
N ALA A 38 8.56 -7.17 10.19
CA ALA A 38 7.28 -7.16 10.92
C ALA A 38 6.08 -7.36 9.97
N LEU A 39 6.01 -6.60 8.87
CA LEU A 39 4.95 -6.70 7.86
C LEU A 39 4.94 -8.08 7.19
N ARG A 40 6.11 -8.63 6.87
CA ARG A 40 6.23 -9.97 6.28
C ARG A 40 5.71 -11.06 7.21
N ARG A 41 6.07 -11.02 8.51
CA ARG A 41 5.58 -11.99 9.50
C ARG A 41 4.07 -11.88 9.71
N ARG A 42 3.52 -10.66 9.67
CA ARG A 42 2.10 -10.39 9.93
C ARG A 42 1.20 -10.79 8.76
N PHE A 43 1.58 -10.44 7.54
CA PHE A 43 0.72 -10.58 6.35
C PHE A 43 1.16 -11.67 5.39
N GLY A 44 2.29 -12.35 5.65
CA GLY A 44 2.80 -13.40 4.76
C GLY A 44 3.33 -12.89 3.41
N ILE A 45 3.57 -11.58 3.29
CA ILE A 45 3.99 -10.94 2.04
C ILE A 45 5.51 -11.03 1.79
N SER A 46 5.89 -10.83 0.54
CA SER A 46 7.28 -10.71 0.11
C SER A 46 7.93 -9.40 0.59
N PRO A 47 9.27 -9.32 0.63
CA PRO A 47 9.97 -8.07 0.93
C PRO A 47 9.62 -6.91 0.00
N LEU A 48 9.41 -7.19 -1.29
CA LEU A 48 9.05 -6.16 -2.27
C LEU A 48 7.65 -5.62 -2.01
N GLU A 49 6.69 -6.50 -1.70
CA GLU A 49 5.34 -6.09 -1.30
C GLU A 49 5.35 -5.28 -0.01
N ALA A 50 6.19 -5.64 0.98
CA ALA A 50 6.34 -4.83 2.19
C ALA A 50 6.89 -3.43 1.88
N VAL A 51 7.82 -3.29 0.95
CA VAL A 51 8.29 -1.97 0.48
C VAL A 51 7.16 -1.21 -0.24
N THR A 52 6.35 -1.90 -1.05
CA THR A 52 5.16 -1.31 -1.68
C THR A 52 4.18 -0.81 -0.62
N VAL A 53 3.91 -1.57 0.43
CA VAL A 53 3.06 -1.16 1.57
C VAL A 53 3.60 0.12 2.22
N LEU A 54 4.89 0.17 2.52
CA LEU A 54 5.52 1.38 3.09
C LEU A 54 5.39 2.59 2.15
N ARG A 55 5.60 2.39 0.85
CA ARG A 55 5.49 3.46 -0.14
C ARG A 55 4.07 3.98 -0.24
N LEU A 56 3.07 3.10 -0.34
CA LEU A 56 1.66 3.49 -0.47
C LEU A 56 1.14 4.18 0.79
N ALA A 57 1.50 3.68 1.98
CA ALA A 57 1.11 4.30 3.24
C ALA A 57 1.72 5.70 3.42
N ASN A 58 2.95 5.93 2.94
CA ASN A 58 3.60 7.23 2.99
C ASN A 58 3.16 8.18 1.86
N LEU A 59 2.83 7.66 0.68
CA LEU A 59 2.34 8.46 -0.46
C LEU A 59 1.04 9.20 -0.11
N ARG A 60 0.17 8.58 0.70
CA ARG A 60 -1.05 9.23 1.21
C ARG A 60 -0.76 10.44 2.11
N GLN A 61 0.42 10.47 2.76
CA GLN A 61 0.85 11.59 3.59
C GLN A 61 1.52 12.69 2.75
N ASP A 62 2.20 12.33 1.67
CA ASP A 62 2.96 13.24 0.80
C ASP A 62 2.07 14.00 -0.22
N TRP A 63 1.00 13.36 -0.73
CA TRP A 63 0.02 13.98 -1.65
C TRP A 63 -1.01 14.89 -0.92
N GLY A 64 -0.56 15.72 0.02
CA GLY A 64 -1.30 16.87 0.52
C GLY A 64 -2.81 16.68 0.78
N GLY A 65 -3.16 16.18 1.96
CA GLY A 65 -4.40 16.59 2.64
C GLY A 65 -4.34 18.05 3.10
N ALA A 66 -3.78 18.94 2.28
CA ALA A 66 -3.51 20.33 2.58
C ALA A 66 -4.73 21.25 2.40
N ASP A 67 -5.84 20.76 1.84
CA ASP A 67 -7.00 21.59 1.49
C ASP A 67 -8.34 21.02 1.98
N ALA A 68 -8.46 20.69 3.27
CA ALA A 68 -9.76 20.52 3.92
C ALA A 68 -9.95 21.56 5.04
N ASP A 69 -9.90 22.83 4.62
CA ASP A 69 -10.71 23.95 5.09
C ASP A 69 -11.02 24.01 6.60
N ALA A 70 -10.10 24.63 7.33
CA ALA A 70 -10.45 25.46 8.46
C ALA A 70 -11.10 26.76 7.95
N SER A 71 -12.40 26.73 7.63
CA SER A 71 -13.20 27.96 7.57
C SER A 71 -13.85 28.22 8.94
N SER A 72 -13.47 29.34 9.55
CA SER A 72 -14.18 30.02 10.64
C SER A 72 -15.04 31.14 10.09
#